data_AF-A0A382Y327-F1
#
_entry.id   AF-A0A382Y327-F1
#
_cell.length_a   1.000
_cell.length_b   1.000
_cell.length_c   1.000
_cell.angle_alpha   90.00
_cell.angle_beta   90.00
_cell.angle_gamma   90.00
#
_symmetry.space_group_name_H-M   'P 1'
#
loop_
_entity.id
_entity.type
_entity.pdbx_description
1 polymer ?
#
loop_
_entity_poly.entity_id
_entity_poly.type
_entity_poly.pdbx_seq_one_letter_code
_entity_poly.pdbx_strand_id
1 'polypeptide(L)'
;KIAYSLYQNGKYNIAILDSIKLIDDSDVGYSPLYFQRNNNLPAPMNSENNFESKKYNDHFPPMMTMPRITIDYGTFKPGIYFYSSEVLDKVSIMGGASMNAHRDLDLFFLFEYRHLFPTLFFETFYLTRNIEDQSVYSAYKIDNNLKFRLIEFRSGIKLPIYGTELEIYGSWSRYRASIKENIIGQPQIQSGIAYDYFNGKKIGFDWQLKRYKRRIDQNINPVGFNLNLSLANEWNEFIDGIDLSNSGTLISKYKDHNLIRGNITG
;
A
#
# COMPACT_ATOMS: atom_id res chain seq x y z
N LYS A 1 1.75 -60.24 -16.73
CA LYS A 1 2.38 -59.02 -17.27
C LYS A 1 1.45 -57.84 -17.02
N ILE A 2 1.94 -56.74 -16.47
CA ILE A 2 1.13 -55.52 -16.20
C ILE A 2 1.66 -54.41 -17.10
N ALA A 3 0.79 -53.79 -17.89
CA ALA A 3 1.13 -52.58 -18.64
C ALA A 3 0.86 -51.35 -17.76
N TYR A 4 1.79 -50.41 -17.70
CA TYR A 4 1.66 -49.19 -16.92
C TYR A 4 2.31 -48.01 -17.63
N SER A 5 1.90 -46.80 -17.25
CA SER A 5 2.48 -45.56 -17.75
C SER A 5 3.70 -45.18 -16.91
N LEU A 6 4.87 -45.09 -17.55
CA LEU A 6 6.13 -44.71 -16.92
C LEU A 6 6.53 -43.30 -17.38
N TYR A 7 6.63 -42.36 -16.42
CA TYR A 7 7.14 -41.02 -16.69
C TYR A 7 8.66 -40.99 -16.48
N GLN A 8 9.41 -40.78 -17.57
CA GLN A 8 10.87 -40.68 -17.52
C GLN A 8 11.36 -39.74 -18.62
N ASN A 9 12.40 -38.96 -18.34
CA ASN A 9 13.00 -38.00 -19.28
C ASN A 9 11.97 -37.03 -19.87
N GLY A 10 11.02 -36.57 -19.06
CA GLY A 10 10.04 -35.56 -19.45
C GLY A 10 8.86 -36.05 -20.29
N LYS A 11 8.72 -37.36 -20.54
CA LYS A 11 7.62 -37.93 -21.34
C LYS A 11 7.05 -39.21 -20.72
N TYR A 12 5.80 -39.53 -21.08
CA TYR A 12 5.12 -40.77 -20.71
C TYR A 12 5.35 -41.85 -21.76
N ASN A 13 5.80 -43.03 -21.33
CA ASN A 13 5.92 -44.23 -22.18
C ASN A 13 5.10 -45.37 -21.58
N ILE A 14 4.60 -46.29 -22.42
CA ILE A 14 3.96 -47.52 -21.95
C ILE A 14 5.05 -48.55 -21.67
N ALA A 15 5.13 -49.02 -20.44
CA ALA A 15 6.08 -50.05 -20.01
C ALA A 15 5.32 -51.33 -19.62
N ILE A 16 5.99 -52.47 -19.76
CA ILE A 16 5.45 -53.78 -19.39
C ILE A 16 6.29 -54.34 -18.26
N LEU A 17 5.61 -54.67 -17.17
CA LEU A 17 6.18 -55.34 -16.01
C LEU A 17 6.02 -56.85 -16.21
N ASP A 18 7.14 -57.53 -16.51
CA ASP A 18 7.16 -58.94 -16.92
C ASP A 18 7.04 -59.91 -15.74
N SER A 19 7.53 -59.54 -14.56
CA SER A 19 7.45 -60.35 -13.34
C SER A 19 6.98 -59.51 -12.15
N ILE A 20 6.04 -60.04 -11.37
CA ILE A 20 5.48 -59.35 -10.21
C ILE A 20 6.00 -60.05 -8.96
N LYS A 21 6.76 -59.32 -8.14
CA LYS A 21 7.12 -59.77 -6.79
C LYS A 21 6.25 -58.99 -5.80
N LEU A 22 5.35 -59.70 -5.12
CA LEU A 22 4.60 -59.12 -4.02
C LEU A 22 5.56 -58.89 -2.86
N ILE A 23 5.53 -57.69 -2.30
CA ILE A 23 6.28 -57.30 -1.10
C ILE A 23 5.31 -57.42 0.07
N ASP A 24 5.78 -57.86 1.23
CA ASP A 24 4.94 -57.95 2.42
C ASP A 24 4.51 -56.54 2.85
N ASP A 25 3.25 -56.38 3.25
CA ASP A 25 2.70 -55.08 3.66
C ASP A 25 3.47 -54.48 4.86
N SER A 26 4.11 -55.32 5.70
CA SER A 26 4.98 -54.85 6.80
C SER A 26 6.18 -54.03 6.31
N ASP A 27 6.68 -54.30 5.11
CA ASP A 27 7.91 -53.71 4.58
C ASP A 27 7.65 -52.41 3.79
N VAL A 28 6.39 -52.14 3.43
CA VAL A 28 5.99 -50.98 2.60
C VAL A 28 5.73 -49.73 3.46
N GLY A 29 5.57 -49.88 4.78
CA GLY A 29 5.39 -48.77 5.73
C GLY A 29 4.00 -48.12 5.69
N TYR A 30 3.07 -48.66 4.90
CA TYR A 30 1.66 -48.29 4.92
C TYR A 30 0.85 -49.37 5.65
N SER A 31 -0.24 -48.97 6.30
CA SER A 31 -1.20 -49.94 6.83
C SER A 31 -1.75 -50.81 5.67
N PRO A 32 -1.95 -52.12 5.87
CA PRO A 32 -2.64 -52.99 4.91
C PRO A 32 -4.00 -52.44 4.46
N LEU A 33 -4.64 -51.58 5.26
CA LEU A 33 -5.93 -50.96 4.97
C LEU A 33 -5.80 -49.57 4.30
N TYR A 34 -4.60 -49.12 3.92
CA TYR A 34 -4.39 -47.78 3.37
C TYR A 34 -5.18 -47.52 2.06
N PHE A 35 -5.38 -48.56 1.24
CA PHE A 35 -6.20 -48.46 0.03
C PHE A 35 -7.67 -48.13 0.33
N GLN A 36 -8.13 -48.39 1.55
CA GLN A 36 -9.48 -48.10 2.04
C GLN A 36 -9.63 -46.69 2.62
N ARG A 37 -8.59 -45.84 2.60
CA ARG A 37 -8.62 -44.47 3.17
C ARG A 37 -9.78 -43.61 2.65
N ASN A 38 -10.28 -43.94 1.47
CA ASN A 38 -11.37 -43.24 0.80
C ASN A 38 -12.72 -43.96 0.87
N ASN A 39 -12.83 -45.11 1.55
CA ASN A 39 -14.07 -45.90 1.60
C ASN A 39 -15.23 -45.14 2.27
N ASN A 40 -14.92 -44.18 3.15
CA ASN A 40 -15.91 -43.33 3.83
C ASN A 40 -16.18 -42.03 3.07
N LEU A 41 -15.56 -41.81 1.90
CA LEU A 41 -15.91 -40.65 1.09
C LEU A 41 -17.29 -40.88 0.46
N PRO A 42 -18.11 -39.83 0.39
CA PRO A 42 -19.38 -39.91 -0.32
C PRO A 42 -19.15 -40.31 -1.78
N ALA A 43 -20.11 -41.04 -2.35
CA ALA A 43 -20.10 -41.39 -3.77
C ALA A 43 -19.93 -40.12 -4.63
N PRO A 44 -19.20 -40.18 -5.75
CA PRO A 44 -19.07 -39.04 -6.64
C PRO A 44 -20.46 -38.54 -7.06
N MET A 45 -20.64 -37.21 -7.03
CA MET A 45 -21.88 -36.59 -7.47
C MET A 45 -22.05 -36.81 -8.97
N ASN A 46 -22.89 -37.78 -9.33
CA ASN A 46 -23.17 -38.15 -10.72
C ASN A 46 -24.51 -37.57 -11.24
N SER A 47 -25.27 -36.85 -10.41
CA SER A 47 -26.52 -36.22 -10.79
C SER A 47 -26.29 -34.85 -11.46
N GLU A 48 -27.04 -34.55 -12.52
CA GLU A 48 -27.18 -33.18 -13.02
C GLU A 48 -27.70 -32.30 -11.89
N ASN A 49 -26.86 -31.38 -11.43
CA ASN A 49 -27.19 -30.50 -10.33
C ASN A 49 -28.12 -29.38 -10.83
N ASN A 50 -29.38 -29.40 -10.40
CA ASN A 50 -30.36 -28.34 -10.64
C ASN A 50 -30.13 -27.11 -9.73
N PHE A 51 -28.88 -26.73 -9.46
CA PHE A 51 -28.61 -25.51 -8.69
C PHE A 51 -28.90 -24.29 -9.56
N GLU A 52 -29.86 -23.46 -9.13
CA GLU A 52 -30.06 -22.15 -9.74
C GLU A 52 -28.82 -21.29 -9.54
N SER A 53 -28.29 -20.73 -10.63
CA SER A 53 -27.20 -19.77 -10.58
C SER A 53 -27.67 -18.52 -9.82
N LYS A 54 -26.97 -18.18 -8.75
CA LYS A 54 -27.19 -16.94 -7.98
C LYS A 54 -26.03 -16.00 -8.19
N LYS A 55 -26.33 -14.71 -8.35
CA LYS A 55 -25.30 -13.68 -8.38
C LYS A 55 -24.53 -13.69 -7.06
N TYR A 56 -23.21 -13.54 -7.14
CA TYR A 56 -22.37 -13.40 -5.97
C TYR A 56 -22.76 -12.15 -5.17
N ASN A 57 -22.88 -12.31 -3.86
CA ASN A 57 -23.10 -11.21 -2.92
C ASN A 57 -21.76 -10.91 -2.24
N ASP A 58 -21.36 -9.64 -2.27
CA ASP A 58 -20.08 -9.21 -1.71
C ASP A 58 -20.03 -9.50 -0.21
N HIS A 59 -18.94 -10.14 0.21
CA HIS A 59 -18.76 -10.55 1.59
C HIS A 59 -17.46 -9.96 2.13
N PHE A 60 -17.57 -9.19 3.19
CA PHE A 60 -16.43 -8.63 3.90
C PHE A 60 -16.25 -9.41 5.21
N PRO A 61 -15.09 -10.05 5.42
CA PRO A 61 -14.69 -10.48 6.75
C PRO A 61 -14.68 -9.29 7.72
N PRO A 62 -14.73 -9.53 9.04
CA PRO A 62 -14.53 -8.47 10.02
C PRO A 62 -13.22 -7.72 9.76
N MET A 63 -13.26 -6.40 9.87
CA MET A 63 -12.08 -5.56 9.68
C MET A 63 -10.99 -5.96 10.69
N MET A 64 -9.81 -6.25 10.17
CA MET A 64 -8.63 -6.56 10.98
C MET A 64 -8.06 -5.26 11.54
N THR A 65 -7.80 -5.23 12.83
CA THR A 65 -7.13 -4.10 13.50
C THR A 65 -5.88 -4.59 14.21
N MET A 66 -4.79 -3.84 14.09
CA MET A 66 -3.47 -4.20 14.63
C MET A 66 -2.91 -3.02 15.41
N PRO A 67 -2.51 -3.21 16.68
CA PRO A 67 -1.81 -2.16 17.41
C PRO A 67 -0.42 -1.93 16.80
N ARG A 68 0.01 -0.66 16.81
CA ARG A 68 1.32 -0.21 16.34
C ARG A 68 1.94 0.67 17.42
N ILE A 69 3.24 0.53 17.67
CA ILE A 69 3.99 1.44 18.52
C ILE A 69 5.28 1.81 17.79
N THR A 70 5.56 3.11 17.67
CA THR A 70 6.87 3.61 17.20
C THR A 70 7.49 4.57 18.20
N ILE A 71 8.78 4.88 18.00
CA ILE A 71 9.50 5.90 18.75
C ILE A 71 9.94 6.96 17.76
N ASP A 72 9.40 8.16 17.89
CA ASP A 72 9.64 9.30 17.01
C ASP A 72 10.16 10.46 17.88
N TYR A 73 11.33 11.00 17.53
CA TYR A 73 11.95 12.15 18.24
C TYR A 73 12.01 11.98 19.77
N GLY A 74 12.30 10.76 20.24
CA GLY A 74 12.40 10.45 21.67
C GLY A 74 11.05 10.22 22.38
N THR A 75 9.93 10.18 21.65
CA THR A 75 8.61 9.91 22.22
C THR A 75 7.95 8.67 21.64
N PHE A 76 7.26 7.91 22.49
CA PHE A 76 6.41 6.83 22.03
C PHE A 76 5.21 7.38 21.25
N LYS A 77 4.93 6.75 20.12
CA LYS A 77 3.80 7.06 19.24
C LYS A 77 2.96 5.80 19.06
N PRO A 78 2.04 5.51 20.00
CA PRO A 78 1.07 4.43 19.83
C PRO A 78 0.09 4.74 18.71
N GLY A 79 -0.43 3.69 18.10
CA GLY A 79 -1.39 3.79 17.01
C GLY A 79 -2.01 2.45 16.66
N ILE A 80 -2.77 2.47 15.58
CA ILE A 80 -3.45 1.33 15.01
C ILE A 80 -3.27 1.30 13.50
N TYR A 81 -3.18 0.11 12.95
CA TYR A 81 -3.45 -0.17 11.56
C TYR A 81 -4.80 -0.88 11.45
N PHE A 82 -5.50 -0.66 10.35
CA PHE A 82 -6.69 -1.42 10.01
C PHE A 82 -6.64 -1.86 8.55
N TYR A 83 -7.26 -3.00 8.28
CA TYR A 83 -7.33 -3.59 6.96
C TYR A 83 -8.65 -4.35 6.80
N SER A 84 -9.30 -4.20 5.65
CA SER A 84 -10.47 -4.98 5.26
C SER A 84 -10.47 -5.15 3.75
N SER A 85 -10.75 -6.37 3.30
CA SER A 85 -10.95 -6.66 1.88
C SER A 85 -12.19 -7.52 1.70
N GLU A 86 -12.85 -7.33 0.56
CA GLU A 86 -13.88 -8.25 0.09
C GLU A 86 -13.23 -9.63 -0.17
N VAL A 87 -13.97 -10.74 -0.02
CA VAL A 87 -13.42 -12.11 -0.13
C VAL A 87 -12.79 -12.38 -1.51
N LEU A 88 -13.30 -11.78 -2.58
CA LEU A 88 -12.73 -11.85 -3.93
C LEU A 88 -11.81 -10.65 -4.25
N ASP A 89 -11.40 -9.89 -3.24
CA ASP A 89 -10.54 -8.70 -3.32
C ASP A 89 -11.03 -7.62 -4.30
N LYS A 90 -12.36 -7.54 -4.49
CA LYS A 90 -13.00 -6.53 -5.32
C LYS A 90 -12.83 -5.12 -4.76
N VAL A 91 -12.77 -5.01 -3.45
CA VAL A 91 -12.60 -3.77 -2.70
C VAL A 91 -11.61 -4.05 -1.58
N SER A 92 -10.60 -3.20 -1.47
CA SER A 92 -9.60 -3.25 -0.41
C SER A 92 -9.45 -1.89 0.24
N ILE A 93 -9.45 -1.88 1.58
CA ILE A 93 -9.25 -0.70 2.40
C ILE A 93 -8.13 -1.00 3.39
N MET A 94 -7.16 -0.10 3.46
CA MET A 94 -6.09 -0.16 4.45
C MET A 94 -5.85 1.24 5.02
N GLY A 95 -5.52 1.35 6.29
CA GLY A 95 -5.14 2.63 6.85
C GLY A 95 -4.53 2.51 8.23
N GLY A 96 -4.20 3.66 8.79
CA GLY A 96 -3.71 3.72 10.15
C GLY A 96 -3.68 5.13 10.70
N ALA A 97 -3.64 5.18 12.02
CA ALA A 97 -3.58 6.40 12.80
C ALA A 97 -2.64 6.20 13.98
N SER A 98 -1.77 7.16 14.25
CA SER A 98 -0.92 7.15 15.44
C SER A 98 -0.67 8.56 15.96
N MET A 99 -0.48 8.70 17.27
CA MET A 99 -0.27 9.98 17.92
C MET A 99 0.67 9.85 19.12
N ASN A 100 1.60 10.79 19.27
CA ASN A 100 2.51 10.85 20.41
C ASN A 100 2.05 11.87 21.47
N ALA A 101 2.83 11.99 22.56
CA ALA A 101 2.58 12.97 23.61
C ALA A 101 2.67 14.44 23.13
N HIS A 102 3.47 14.73 22.10
CA HIS A 102 3.58 16.05 21.48
C HIS A 102 2.45 16.37 20.49
N ARG A 103 1.44 15.49 20.36
CA ARG A 103 0.32 15.63 19.41
C ARG A 103 0.77 15.61 17.96
N ASP A 104 1.86 14.91 17.67
CA ASP A 104 2.28 14.56 16.31
C ASP A 104 1.43 13.40 15.83
N LEU A 105 0.60 13.69 14.85
CA LEU A 105 -0.36 12.78 14.28
C LEU A 105 0.20 12.23 12.97
N ASP A 106 0.12 10.91 12.79
CA ASP A 106 0.32 10.28 11.49
C ASP A 106 -0.97 9.56 11.11
N LEU A 107 -1.61 10.00 10.03
CA LEU A 107 -2.75 9.34 9.41
C LEU A 107 -2.41 8.95 7.98
N PHE A 108 -2.85 7.78 7.57
CA PHE A 108 -2.86 7.40 6.17
C PHE A 108 -4.02 6.47 5.87
N PHE A 109 -4.47 6.49 4.62
CA PHE A 109 -5.56 5.64 4.14
C PHE A 109 -5.37 5.34 2.67
N LEU A 110 -5.54 4.07 2.31
CA LEU A 110 -5.44 3.53 0.97
C LEU A 110 -6.73 2.79 0.64
N PHE A 111 -7.21 3.00 -0.57
CA PHE A 111 -8.40 2.36 -1.10
C PHE A 111 -8.12 1.87 -2.51
N GLU A 112 -8.53 0.64 -2.80
CA GLU A 112 -8.50 0.06 -4.14
C GLU A 112 -9.85 -0.58 -4.46
N TYR A 113 -10.40 -0.24 -5.63
CA TYR A 113 -11.61 -0.81 -6.18
C TYR A 113 -11.28 -1.60 -7.44
N ARG A 114 -11.00 -2.90 -7.24
CA ARG A 114 -10.62 -3.85 -8.29
C ARG A 114 -11.81 -4.46 -9.03
N HIS A 115 -13.05 -4.21 -8.61
CA HIS A 115 -14.22 -4.71 -9.32
C HIS A 115 -14.33 -4.16 -10.76
N LEU A 116 -13.80 -2.95 -10.98
CA LEU A 116 -13.70 -2.34 -12.30
C LEU A 116 -12.38 -2.72 -12.99
N PHE A 117 -12.44 -2.74 -14.32
CA PHE A 117 -11.26 -2.74 -15.17
C PHE A 117 -11.31 -1.46 -16.04
N PRO A 118 -10.51 -0.43 -15.74
CA PRO A 118 -9.35 -0.42 -14.83
C PRO A 118 -9.71 -0.38 -13.35
N THR A 119 -8.78 -0.83 -12.50
CA THR A 119 -8.87 -0.67 -11.04
C THR A 119 -8.75 0.80 -10.68
N LEU A 120 -9.65 1.29 -9.82
CA LEU A 120 -9.56 2.66 -9.29
C LEU A 120 -8.86 2.62 -7.94
N PHE A 121 -8.02 3.61 -7.66
CA PHE A 121 -7.40 3.72 -6.34
C PHE A 121 -7.31 5.16 -5.87
N PHE A 122 -7.24 5.33 -4.55
CA PHE A 122 -6.76 6.57 -3.95
C PHE A 122 -6.01 6.31 -2.65
N GLU A 123 -5.11 7.23 -2.35
CA GLU A 123 -4.23 7.22 -1.20
C GLU A 123 -4.28 8.62 -0.58
N THR A 124 -4.33 8.70 0.74
CA THR A 124 -4.27 9.96 1.46
C THR A 124 -3.34 9.84 2.65
N PHE A 125 -2.56 10.89 2.89
CA PHE A 125 -1.62 11.01 3.98
C PHE A 125 -1.85 12.34 4.69
N TYR A 126 -1.87 12.32 6.01
CA TYR A 126 -1.94 13.51 6.84
C TYR A 126 -1.00 13.37 8.02
N LEU A 127 0.06 14.18 8.03
CA LEU A 127 1.12 14.14 9.03
C LEU A 127 1.25 15.49 9.73
N THR A 128 1.42 15.50 11.04
CA THR A 128 1.69 16.71 11.81
C THR A 128 2.95 16.60 12.65
N ARG A 129 3.72 17.67 12.76
CA ARG A 129 4.87 17.79 13.66
C ARG A 129 4.76 19.06 14.46
N ASN A 130 4.90 18.97 15.78
CA ASN A 130 4.87 20.09 16.70
C ASN A 130 6.26 20.21 17.33
N ILE A 131 6.85 21.40 17.26
CA ILE A 131 8.16 21.71 17.83
C ILE A 131 7.97 22.93 18.73
N GLU A 132 8.39 22.81 19.97
CA GLU A 132 8.45 23.93 20.91
C GLU A 132 9.89 24.43 20.95
N ASP A 133 10.09 25.71 20.69
CA ASP A 133 11.39 26.37 20.65
C ASP A 133 11.38 27.58 21.58
N GLN A 134 12.28 27.57 22.56
CA GLN A 134 12.43 28.66 23.51
C GLN A 134 13.68 29.44 23.16
N SER A 135 13.49 30.68 22.73
CA SER A 135 14.57 31.57 22.33
C SER A 135 14.57 32.85 23.15
N VAL A 136 15.72 33.52 23.21
CA VAL A 136 15.84 34.86 23.80
C VAL A 136 16.17 35.81 22.68
N TYR A 137 15.25 36.73 22.38
CA TYR A 137 15.50 37.79 21.42
C TYR A 137 15.61 39.12 22.17
N SER A 138 16.80 39.71 22.14
CA SER A 138 17.15 40.89 22.95
C SER A 138 16.88 40.65 24.45
N ALA A 139 15.92 41.36 25.06
CA ALA A 139 15.56 41.26 26.48
C ALA A 139 14.31 40.41 26.74
N TYR A 140 13.66 39.88 25.70
CA TYR A 140 12.41 39.13 25.80
C TYR A 140 12.64 37.64 25.64
N LYS A 141 12.05 36.85 26.55
CA LYS A 141 11.95 35.40 26.39
C LYS A 141 10.78 35.11 25.46
N ILE A 142 11.06 34.44 24.35
CA ILE A 142 10.08 34.08 23.35
C ILE A 142 9.88 32.57 23.41
N ASP A 143 8.64 32.14 23.55
CA ASP A 143 8.23 30.75 23.47
C ASP A 143 7.45 30.53 22.18
N ASN A 144 8.09 29.84 21.23
CA ASN A 144 7.58 29.60 19.90
C ASN A 144 7.07 28.17 19.78
N ASN A 145 5.80 28.03 19.39
CA ASN A 145 5.22 26.75 19.04
C ASN A 145 5.07 26.65 17.52
N LEU A 146 5.98 25.89 16.91
CA LEU A 146 6.03 25.62 15.48
C LEU A 146 5.20 24.36 15.17
N LYS A 147 4.30 24.46 14.21
CA LYS A 147 3.45 23.36 13.75
C LYS A 147 3.56 23.19 12.26
N PHE A 148 3.93 21.98 11.85
CA PHE A 148 4.02 21.58 10.47
C PHE A 148 2.93 20.57 10.16
N ARG A 149 2.28 20.74 9.01
CA ARG A 149 1.22 19.83 8.54
C ARG A 149 1.45 19.50 7.08
N LEU A 150 1.55 18.22 6.77
CA LEU A 150 1.60 17.72 5.41
C LEU A 150 0.30 16.99 5.11
N ILE A 151 -0.35 17.36 4.02
CA ILE A 151 -1.44 16.59 3.43
C ILE A 151 -1.05 16.21 2.01
N GLU A 152 -1.30 14.96 1.65
CA GLU A 152 -1.16 14.47 0.29
C GLU A 152 -2.37 13.60 -0.06
N PHE A 153 -2.94 13.84 -1.22
CA PHE A 153 -3.99 13.03 -1.81
C PHE A 153 -3.55 12.60 -3.20
N ARG A 154 -3.53 11.30 -3.46
CA ARG A 154 -3.17 10.70 -4.73
C ARG A 154 -4.31 9.80 -5.18
N SER A 155 -4.68 9.88 -6.44
CA SER A 155 -5.74 9.04 -7.00
C SER A 155 -5.44 8.71 -8.45
N GLY A 156 -5.88 7.54 -8.90
CA GLY A 156 -5.57 7.11 -10.24
C GLY A 156 -6.27 5.83 -10.65
N ILE A 157 -5.80 5.32 -11.77
CA ILE A 157 -6.26 4.06 -12.36
C ILE A 157 -5.08 3.13 -12.57
N LYS A 158 -5.32 1.83 -12.39
CA LYS A 158 -4.36 0.75 -12.59
C LYS A 158 -4.90 -0.29 -13.57
N LEU A 159 -4.08 -0.65 -14.55
CA LEU A 159 -4.39 -1.58 -15.63
C LEU A 159 -3.38 -2.74 -15.63
N PRO A 160 -3.70 -3.86 -14.96
CA PRO A 160 -2.89 -5.06 -15.07
C PRO A 160 -3.22 -5.80 -16.38
N ILE A 161 -2.27 -5.89 -17.31
CA ILE A 161 -2.39 -6.59 -18.60
C ILE A 161 -1.21 -7.55 -18.75
N TYR A 162 -1.42 -8.86 -18.68
CA TYR A 162 -0.44 -9.93 -18.96
C TYR A 162 1.05 -9.56 -18.82
N GLY A 163 1.54 -9.50 -17.58
CA GLY A 163 2.96 -9.20 -17.29
C GLY A 163 3.30 -7.71 -17.37
N THR A 164 2.36 -6.87 -17.77
CA THR A 164 2.41 -5.41 -17.70
C THR A 164 1.46 -4.89 -16.62
N GLU A 165 1.88 -3.86 -15.89
CA GLU A 165 1.01 -3.05 -15.05
C GLU A 165 1.22 -1.59 -15.45
N LEU A 166 0.15 -0.92 -15.87
CA LEU A 166 0.14 0.50 -16.19
C LEU A 166 -0.62 1.25 -15.09
N GLU A 167 -0.08 2.38 -14.66
CA GLU A 167 -0.71 3.24 -13.67
C GLU A 167 -0.69 4.69 -14.16
N ILE A 168 -1.85 5.34 -14.13
CA ILE A 168 -1.98 6.78 -14.40
C ILE A 168 -2.58 7.41 -13.15
N TYR A 169 -1.92 8.43 -12.61
CA TYR A 169 -2.36 9.06 -11.38
C TYR A 169 -2.19 10.58 -11.39
N GLY A 170 -3.03 11.23 -10.61
CA GLY A 170 -2.84 12.61 -10.17
C GLY A 170 -2.57 12.63 -8.68
N SER A 171 -1.73 13.55 -8.21
CA SER A 171 -1.62 13.87 -6.80
C SER A 171 -1.65 15.37 -6.54
N TRP A 172 -2.17 15.70 -5.36
CA TRP A 172 -2.18 17.03 -4.79
C TRP A 172 -1.58 16.95 -3.40
N SER A 173 -0.67 17.85 -3.08
CA SER A 173 -0.06 17.94 -1.77
C SER A 173 0.04 19.37 -1.30
N ARG A 174 0.00 19.56 0.01
CA ARG A 174 0.20 20.84 0.67
C ARG A 174 0.97 20.65 1.94
N TYR A 175 1.97 21.51 2.13
CA TYR A 175 2.75 21.59 3.36
C TYR A 175 2.56 22.96 3.99
N ARG A 176 1.96 22.99 5.18
CA ARG A 176 1.64 24.19 5.95
C ARG A 176 2.55 24.31 7.16
N ALA A 177 3.10 25.50 7.37
CA ALA A 177 3.77 25.88 8.60
C ALA A 177 2.89 26.87 9.38
N SER A 178 2.91 26.76 10.70
CA SER A 178 2.27 27.69 11.60
C SER A 178 3.20 27.96 12.77
N ILE A 179 3.34 29.24 13.10
CA ILE A 179 4.16 29.72 14.20
C ILE A 179 3.21 30.42 15.16
N LYS A 180 3.23 30.02 16.43
CA LYS A 180 2.59 30.75 17.52
C LYS A 180 3.68 31.25 18.44
N GLU A 181 3.85 32.56 18.51
CA GLU A 181 4.86 33.21 19.31
C GLU A 181 4.21 33.78 20.57
N ASN A 182 4.76 33.40 21.72
CA ASN A 182 4.36 33.93 23.02
C ASN A 182 5.54 34.68 23.64
N ILE A 183 5.39 35.99 23.83
CA ILE A 183 6.38 36.79 24.54
C ILE A 183 6.13 36.66 26.04
N ILE A 184 7.07 36.03 26.75
CA ILE A 184 7.05 35.84 28.20
C ILE A 184 7.66 37.10 28.84
N GLY A 185 6.81 38.09 29.16
CA GLY A 185 7.22 39.36 29.78
C GLY A 185 6.06 40.38 29.88
N GLN A 186 6.34 41.61 30.33
CA GLN A 186 5.40 42.72 30.20
C GLN A 186 5.79 43.58 28.98
N PRO A 187 4.93 43.74 27.96
CA PRO A 187 3.59 43.14 27.80
C PRO A 187 3.64 41.67 27.31
N GLN A 188 2.67 40.87 27.76
CA GLN A 188 2.44 39.54 27.20
C GLN A 188 1.76 39.71 25.84
N ILE A 189 2.46 39.37 24.77
CA ILE A 189 1.93 39.42 23.41
C ILE A 189 1.88 37.99 22.89
N GLN A 190 0.70 37.59 22.42
CA GLN A 190 0.49 36.34 21.68
C GLN A 190 0.26 36.70 20.23
N SER A 191 1.14 36.24 19.37
CA SER A 191 1.04 36.41 17.92
C SER A 191 1.06 35.05 17.24
N GLY A 192 0.43 34.94 16.08
CA GLY A 192 0.45 33.70 15.33
C GLY A 192 0.34 33.96 13.84
N ILE A 193 1.23 33.35 13.08
CA ILE A 193 1.19 33.35 11.62
C ILE A 193 1.08 31.92 11.11
N ALA A 194 0.35 31.74 10.02
CA ALA A 194 0.26 30.47 9.32
C ALA A 194 0.35 30.74 7.82
N TYR A 195 1.15 29.94 7.14
CA TYR A 195 1.38 30.06 5.72
C TYR A 195 1.61 28.68 5.10
N ASP A 196 1.23 28.54 3.85
CA ASP A 196 1.52 27.31 3.09
C ASP A 196 2.94 27.46 2.53
N TYR A 197 3.84 26.59 2.96
CA TYR A 197 5.24 26.59 2.53
C TYR A 197 5.38 25.99 1.13
N PHE A 198 4.57 24.97 0.84
CA PHE A 198 4.59 24.27 -0.44
C PHE A 198 3.19 23.83 -0.86
N ASN A 199 2.87 24.03 -2.13
CA ASN A 199 1.73 23.41 -2.80
C ASN A 199 2.24 22.64 -4.02
N GLY A 200 1.88 21.36 -4.11
CA GLY A 200 2.30 20.48 -5.19
C GLY A 200 1.10 19.90 -5.93
N LYS A 201 1.19 19.86 -7.25
CA LYS A 201 0.31 19.05 -8.11
C LYS A 201 1.19 18.19 -8.99
N LYS A 202 0.84 16.92 -9.16
CA LYS A 202 1.60 15.99 -9.99
C LYS A 202 0.65 15.18 -10.85
N ILE A 203 1.04 14.94 -12.09
CA ILE A 203 0.43 13.91 -12.95
C ILE A 203 1.55 12.94 -13.32
N GLY A 204 1.31 11.66 -13.12
CA GLY A 204 2.28 10.61 -13.35
C GLY A 204 1.73 9.45 -14.17
N PHE A 205 2.67 8.78 -14.83
CA PHE A 205 2.50 7.54 -15.57
C PHE A 205 3.60 6.57 -15.14
N ASP A 206 3.20 5.44 -14.59
CA ASP A 206 4.10 4.34 -14.24
C ASP A 206 3.78 3.12 -15.12
N TRP A 207 4.81 2.48 -15.64
CA TRP A 207 4.72 1.24 -16.40
C TRP A 207 5.71 0.22 -15.86
N GLN A 208 5.20 -0.93 -15.45
CA GLN A 208 6.00 -2.07 -15.04
C GLN A 208 5.80 -3.23 -16.01
N LEU A 209 6.88 -3.85 -16.46
CA LEU A 209 6.92 -5.03 -17.30
C LEU A 209 7.73 -6.14 -16.64
N LYS A 210 7.05 -7.21 -16.22
CA LYS A 210 7.64 -8.41 -15.63
C LYS A 210 7.50 -9.59 -16.58
N ARG A 211 8.62 -10.19 -16.98
CA ARG A 211 8.65 -11.39 -17.82
C ARG A 211 9.56 -12.44 -17.22
N TYR A 212 8.96 -13.38 -16.49
CA TYR A 212 9.66 -14.51 -15.89
C TYR A 212 9.33 -15.82 -16.62
N LYS A 213 10.28 -16.76 -16.57
CA LYS A 213 10.05 -18.14 -17.02
C LYS A 213 9.02 -18.81 -16.12
N ARG A 214 7.99 -19.42 -16.72
CA ARG A 214 6.97 -20.21 -16.01
C ARG A 214 7.60 -21.48 -15.46
N ARG A 215 7.82 -21.53 -14.15
CA ARG A 215 8.36 -22.68 -13.42
C ARG A 215 7.68 -22.80 -12.06
N ILE A 216 7.72 -24.00 -11.48
CA ILE A 216 7.16 -24.25 -10.13
C ILE A 216 7.87 -23.39 -9.08
N ASP A 217 9.16 -23.13 -9.26
CA ASP A 217 9.99 -22.34 -8.36
C ASP A 217 9.97 -20.82 -8.66
N GLN A 218 9.15 -20.34 -9.61
CA GLN A 218 9.22 -18.96 -10.09
C GLN A 218 9.08 -17.91 -8.98
N ASN A 219 8.23 -18.17 -7.97
CA ASN A 219 8.02 -17.24 -6.86
C ASN A 219 9.22 -17.14 -5.91
N ILE A 220 10.07 -18.15 -5.87
CA ILE A 220 11.24 -18.24 -4.99
C ILE A 220 12.51 -17.85 -5.75
N ASN A 221 12.63 -18.31 -7.00
CA ASN A 221 13.78 -18.11 -7.88
C ASN A 221 13.30 -17.59 -9.26
N PRO A 222 12.94 -16.30 -9.35
CA PRO A 222 12.47 -15.71 -10.60
C PRO A 222 13.64 -15.58 -11.59
N VAL A 223 13.50 -16.24 -12.75
CA VAL A 223 14.46 -16.10 -13.85
C VAL A 223 13.77 -15.42 -15.03
N GLY A 224 14.27 -14.24 -15.40
CA GLY A 224 13.68 -13.39 -16.43
C GLY A 224 14.17 -11.95 -16.29
N PHE A 225 13.30 -10.99 -16.61
CA PHE A 225 13.59 -9.57 -16.42
C PHE A 225 12.37 -8.83 -15.86
N ASN A 226 12.67 -7.71 -15.21
CA ASN A 226 11.70 -6.72 -14.75
C ASN A 226 12.14 -5.38 -15.32
N LEU A 227 11.23 -4.55 -15.81
CA LEU A 227 11.53 -3.20 -16.27
C LEU A 227 10.46 -2.28 -15.69
N ASN A 228 10.89 -1.17 -15.07
CA ASN A 228 10.00 -0.14 -14.57
C ASN A 228 10.36 1.19 -15.21
N LEU A 229 9.35 1.86 -15.75
CA LEU A 229 9.43 3.20 -16.30
C LEU A 229 8.46 4.08 -15.51
N SER A 230 8.94 5.23 -15.05
CA SER A 230 8.13 6.23 -14.34
C SER A 230 8.36 7.58 -15.00
N LEU A 231 7.27 8.26 -15.37
CA LEU A 231 7.26 9.60 -15.92
C LEU A 231 6.30 10.45 -15.10
N ALA A 232 6.72 11.64 -14.71
CA ALA A 232 5.88 12.57 -13.98
C ALA A 232 6.12 14.01 -14.40
N ASN A 233 5.03 14.77 -14.47
CA ASN A 233 5.07 16.22 -14.58
C ASN A 233 4.53 16.83 -13.28
N GLU A 234 5.27 17.77 -12.73
CA GLU A 234 5.04 18.33 -11.42
C GLU A 234 4.98 19.84 -11.47
N TRP A 235 3.94 20.40 -10.86
CA TRP A 235 3.74 21.81 -10.66
C TRP A 235 3.88 22.10 -9.17
N ASN A 236 5.00 22.73 -8.84
CA ASN A 236 5.44 22.92 -7.46
C ASN A 236 5.54 24.42 -7.17
N GLU A 237 4.77 24.88 -6.21
CA GLU A 237 4.75 26.26 -5.75
C GLU A 237 5.39 26.29 -4.35
N PHE A 238 6.55 26.94 -4.24
CA PHE A 238 7.21 27.20 -2.95
C PHE A 238 6.98 28.65 -2.55
N ILE A 239 6.89 28.90 -1.24
CA ILE A 239 6.79 30.26 -0.72
C ILE A 239 8.06 31.07 -1.05
N ASP A 240 7.87 32.25 -1.62
CA ASP A 240 8.91 33.23 -1.92
C ASP A 240 8.87 34.41 -0.94
N GLY A 241 7.69 34.67 -0.36
CA GLY A 241 7.51 35.69 0.67
C GLY A 241 6.08 35.73 1.22
N ILE A 242 5.83 36.70 2.08
CA ILE A 242 4.50 36.99 2.66
C ILE A 242 4.12 38.40 2.25
N ASP A 243 2.88 38.58 1.79
CA ASP A 243 2.30 39.84 1.36
C ASP A 243 1.01 40.13 2.16
N LEU A 244 0.45 41.34 2.03
CA LEU A 244 -0.82 41.74 2.64
C LEU A 244 -1.91 41.79 1.58
N SER A 245 -3.03 41.13 1.85
CA SER A 245 -4.22 41.23 1.01
C SER A 245 -4.85 42.62 1.11
N ASN A 246 -5.73 42.94 0.17
CA ASN A 246 -6.55 44.17 0.20
C ASN A 246 -7.40 44.30 1.48
N SER A 247 -7.62 43.21 2.21
CA SER A 247 -8.34 43.18 3.49
C SER A 247 -7.41 43.19 4.72
N GLY A 248 -6.11 43.41 4.52
CA GLY A 248 -5.10 43.45 5.59
C GLY A 248 -4.71 42.07 6.15
N THR A 249 -5.06 40.99 5.47
CA THR A 249 -4.69 39.62 5.90
C THR A 249 -3.37 39.19 5.24
N LEU A 250 -2.51 38.50 6.01
CA LEU A 250 -1.28 37.94 5.47
C LEU A 250 -1.59 36.84 4.44
N ILE A 251 -0.99 36.93 3.26
CA ILE A 251 -1.09 35.96 2.18
C ILE A 251 0.31 35.50 1.75
N SER A 252 0.44 34.23 1.39
CA SER A 252 1.71 33.69 0.88
C SER A 252 1.88 34.06 -0.59
N LYS A 253 3.06 34.58 -0.95
CA LYS A 253 3.49 34.77 -2.33
C LYS A 253 4.32 33.56 -2.75
N TYR A 254 3.96 32.95 -3.88
CA TYR A 254 4.61 31.74 -4.36
C TYR A 254 5.50 31.99 -5.57
N LYS A 255 6.43 31.06 -5.76
CA LYS A 255 7.27 30.94 -6.95
C LYS A 255 7.21 29.52 -7.50
N ASP A 256 7.00 29.43 -8.80
CA ASP A 256 6.86 28.17 -9.51
C ASP A 256 8.21 27.48 -9.73
N HIS A 257 8.22 26.18 -9.49
CA HIS A 257 9.37 25.28 -9.62
C HIS A 257 8.94 23.98 -10.33
N ASN A 258 8.38 24.12 -11.53
CA ASN A 258 7.85 23.00 -12.29
C ASN A 258 8.97 22.04 -12.72
N LEU A 259 8.70 20.74 -12.67
CA LEU A 259 9.68 19.71 -12.96
C LEU A 259 9.07 18.55 -13.74
N ILE A 260 9.77 18.09 -14.77
CA ILE A 260 9.50 16.82 -15.43
C ILE A 260 10.53 15.80 -14.94
N ARG A 261 10.07 14.69 -14.40
CA ARG A 261 10.90 13.59 -13.92
C ARG A 261 10.66 12.35 -14.77
N GLY A 262 11.75 11.69 -15.15
CA GLY A 262 11.73 10.38 -15.79
C GLY A 262 12.73 9.46 -15.14
N ASN A 263 12.32 8.23 -14.85
CA ASN A 263 13.17 7.20 -14.29
C ASN A 263 12.92 5.86 -15.01
N ILE A 264 14.00 5.14 -15.29
CA ILE A 264 13.96 3.80 -15.89
C ILE A 264 14.86 2.91 -15.05
N THR A 265 14.32 1.78 -14.57
CA THR A 265 15.03 0.77 -13.80
C THR A 265 14.73 -0.61 -14.36
N GLY A 266 15.66 -1.57 -14.23
CA GLY A 266 15.46 -2.96 -14.67
C GLY A 266 16.51 -3.91 -14.13
#